data_AF-A0A077P315-F1
#
_entry.id   AF-A0A077P315-F1
#
_cell.length_a   1.000
_cell.length_b   1.000
_cell.length_c   1.000
_cell.angle_alpha   90.00
_cell.angle_beta   90.00
_cell.angle_gamma   90.00
#
_symmetry.space_group_name_H-M   'P 1'
#
loop_
_entity.id
_entity.type
_entity.pdbx_description
1 polymer ?
#
loop_
_entity_poly.entity_id
_entity_poly.type
_entity_poly.pdbx_seq_one_letter_code
_entity_poly.pdbx_strand_id
1 'polypeptide(L)'
;MADNSLKNPVEIQATRIDATLLPANFSQPYFLYVVQQGADLGNVANKANQAGDGAYDAQIKNDEQDVVLADHEKQLTDHEKRITSAEEKLVNHEQRLTTAESNIARQNERISAVESDVKTIKGDYISKSATTVQSLSSPLNVTTSYSIGGVQVVGARVTGFTASTGTALKGSFNSDASQSISGTYTPAEIRALVSLVISGRQRIKALEDALRTHGLIN
;
A
#
# COMPACT_ATOMS: atom_id res chain seq x y z
N MET A 1 20.63 23.96 54.43
CA MET A 1 19.90 25.02 55.14
C MET A 1 20.89 25.91 55.85
N ALA A 2 20.79 27.21 55.62
CA ALA A 2 21.66 28.22 56.17
C ALA A 2 21.63 28.24 57.69
N ASP A 3 22.80 28.46 58.28
CA ASP A 3 23.01 28.54 59.71
C ASP A 3 22.72 29.96 60.20
N ASN A 4 21.56 30.13 60.83
CA ASN A 4 21.12 31.40 61.39
C ASN A 4 22.07 31.96 62.45
N SER A 5 22.94 31.14 63.05
CA SER A 5 23.90 31.60 64.06
C SER A 5 24.99 32.51 63.48
N LEU A 6 25.25 32.44 62.17
CA LEU A 6 26.21 33.30 61.47
C LEU A 6 25.78 34.77 61.44
N LYS A 7 24.49 35.04 61.65
CA LYS A 7 23.93 36.39 61.73
C LYS A 7 23.96 36.99 63.14
N ASN A 8 24.41 36.22 64.13
CA ASN A 8 24.55 36.70 65.50
C ASN A 8 25.90 37.41 65.63
N PRO A 9 25.93 38.75 65.74
CA PRO A 9 27.19 39.47 65.84
C PRO A 9 27.89 39.14 67.16
N VAL A 10 29.21 39.01 67.10
CA VAL A 10 30.03 38.97 68.31
C VAL A 10 30.20 40.39 68.82
N GLU A 11 29.78 40.62 70.07
CA GLU A 11 29.92 41.89 70.77
C GLU A 11 31.13 41.87 71.71
N ILE A 12 32.03 42.84 71.56
CA ILE A 12 33.14 43.03 72.50
C ILE A 12 32.69 43.95 73.63
N GLN A 13 32.80 43.48 74.87
CA GLN A 13 32.44 44.27 76.07
C GLN A 13 33.49 45.32 76.44
N ALA A 14 34.67 45.28 75.81
CA ALA A 14 35.75 46.22 76.07
C ALA A 14 35.38 47.62 75.53
N THR A 15 35.15 48.56 76.43
CA THR A 15 35.05 49.99 76.09
C THR A 15 36.39 50.49 75.56
N ARG A 16 36.36 51.49 74.66
CA ARG A 16 37.56 52.15 74.12
C ARG A 16 38.59 52.39 75.23
N ILE A 17 39.77 51.78 75.12
CA ILE A 17 40.84 51.97 76.11
C ILE A 17 41.30 53.42 76.01
N ASP A 18 40.97 54.21 77.03
CA ASP A 18 41.40 55.59 77.13
C ASP A 18 42.82 55.64 77.71
N ALA A 19 43.66 56.46 77.08
CA ALA A 19 45.04 56.76 77.48
C ALA A 19 45.18 57.15 78.96
N THR A 20 44.13 57.75 79.53
CA THR A 20 44.08 58.24 80.92
C THR A 20 43.85 57.15 81.97
N LEU A 21 43.40 55.95 81.56
CA LEU A 21 43.08 54.82 82.44
C LEU A 21 44.22 53.80 82.56
N LEU A 22 45.32 54.00 81.83
CA LEU A 22 46.47 53.10 81.82
C LEU A 22 47.49 53.48 82.90
N PRO A 23 48.15 52.51 83.57
CA PRO A 23 49.20 52.79 84.55
C PRO A 23 50.36 53.62 83.99
N ALA A 24 50.73 54.69 84.71
CA ALA A 24 51.76 55.65 84.27
C ALA A 24 53.20 55.07 84.18
N ASN A 25 53.42 53.85 84.66
CA ASN A 25 54.71 53.15 84.62
C ASN A 25 54.91 52.30 83.35
N PHE A 26 53.96 52.30 82.41
CA PHE A 26 54.12 51.60 81.13
C PHE A 26 55.15 52.31 80.24
N SER A 27 55.92 51.52 79.47
CA SER A 27 56.81 52.09 78.45
C SER A 27 55.99 52.65 77.28
N GLN A 28 56.48 53.71 76.63
CA GLN A 28 55.79 54.33 75.48
C GLN A 28 55.40 53.33 74.37
N PRO A 29 56.25 52.34 73.99
CA PRO A 29 55.87 51.32 73.01
C PRO A 29 54.72 50.42 73.48
N TYR A 30 54.72 50.04 74.77
CA TYR A 30 53.67 49.20 75.34
C TYR A 30 52.36 49.97 75.51
N PHE A 31 52.43 51.24 75.87
CA PHE A 31 51.29 52.14 75.92
C PHE A 31 50.59 52.26 74.56
N LEU A 32 51.35 52.52 73.48
CA LEU A 32 50.82 52.58 72.12
C LEU A 32 50.23 51.23 71.66
N TYR A 33 50.89 50.12 72.01
CA TYR A 33 50.41 48.78 71.70
C TYR A 33 49.04 48.50 72.32
N VAL A 34 48.86 48.78 73.62
CA VAL A 34 47.60 48.51 74.34
C VAL A 34 46.45 49.38 73.81
N VAL A 35 46.71 50.65 73.52
CA VAL A 35 45.71 51.56 72.93
C VAL A 35 45.32 51.12 71.51
N GLN A 36 46.29 50.76 70.67
CA GLN A 36 46.05 50.31 69.29
C GLN A 36 45.35 48.94 69.24
N GLN A 37 45.72 48.03 70.15
CA GLN A 37 45.14 46.69 70.23
C GLN A 37 43.62 46.71 70.48
N GLY A 38 43.12 47.68 71.27
CA GLY A 38 41.68 47.85 71.46
C GLY A 38 40.92 48.25 70.19
N ALA A 39 41.53 49.11 69.36
CA ALA A 39 40.96 49.50 68.06
C ALA A 39 41.03 48.35 67.05
N ASP A 40 42.16 47.65 67.00
CA ASP A 40 42.34 46.50 66.11
C ASP A 40 41.38 45.36 66.45
N LEU A 41 41.13 45.09 67.74
CA LEU A 41 40.16 44.09 68.18
C LEU A 41 38.73 44.44 67.73
N GLY A 42 38.33 45.71 67.82
CA GLY A 42 37.05 46.18 67.31
C GLY A 42 36.93 46.05 65.79
N ASN A 43 37.99 46.39 65.05
CA ASN A 43 38.05 46.21 63.60
C ASN A 43 37.96 44.74 63.19
N VAL A 44 38.66 43.84 63.91
CA VAL A 44 38.59 42.38 63.70
C VAL A 44 37.20 41.85 64.01
N ALA A 45 36.56 42.26 65.12
CA ALA A 45 35.20 41.85 65.45
C ALA A 45 34.20 42.30 64.38
N ASN A 46 34.28 43.56 63.93
CA ASN A 46 33.43 44.08 62.85
C ASN A 46 33.65 43.31 61.53
N LYS A 47 34.90 43.03 61.17
CA LYS A 47 35.22 42.29 59.95
C LYS A 47 34.75 40.83 60.04
N ALA A 48 34.85 40.21 61.21
CA ALA A 48 34.36 38.87 61.47
C ALA A 48 32.82 38.80 61.37
N ASN A 49 32.11 39.78 61.94
CA ASN A 49 30.65 39.88 61.82
C ASN A 49 30.22 40.05 60.34
N GLN A 50 30.88 40.93 59.59
CA GLN A 50 30.64 41.07 58.14
C GLN A 50 30.92 39.79 57.35
N ALA A 51 31.93 39.01 57.74
CA ALA A 51 32.22 37.72 57.13
C ALA A 51 31.13 36.68 57.46
N GLY A 52 30.59 36.72 58.68
CA GLY A 52 29.43 35.92 59.09
C GLY A 52 28.18 36.23 58.28
N ASP A 53 27.86 37.51 58.10
CA ASP A 53 26.75 37.97 57.26
C ASP A 53 26.92 37.50 55.81
N GLY A 54 28.11 37.70 55.23
CA GLY A 54 28.40 37.25 53.87
C GLY A 54 28.34 35.73 53.70
N ALA A 55 28.76 34.97 54.72
CA ALA A 55 28.65 33.51 54.72
C ALA A 55 27.19 33.06 54.82
N TYR A 56 26.37 33.74 55.64
CA TYR A 56 24.94 33.48 55.75
C TYR A 56 24.21 33.74 54.42
N ASP A 57 24.44 34.90 53.79
CA ASP A 57 23.83 35.25 52.51
C ASP A 57 24.21 34.24 51.41
N ALA A 58 25.47 33.77 51.40
CA ALA A 58 25.91 32.72 50.51
C ALA A 58 25.21 31.37 50.77
N GLN A 59 25.00 31.00 52.04
CA GLN A 59 24.27 29.78 52.39
C GLN A 59 22.80 29.84 51.99
N ILE A 60 22.12 30.98 52.16
CA ILE A 60 20.75 31.18 51.67
C ILE A 60 20.69 31.01 50.16
N LYS A 61 21.65 31.59 49.43
CA LYS A 61 21.73 31.42 47.98
C LYS A 61 21.93 29.95 47.57
N ASN A 62 22.75 29.20 48.32
CA ASN A 62 22.94 27.77 48.08
C ASN A 62 21.65 26.98 48.32
N ASP A 63 20.90 27.28 49.39
CA ASP A 63 19.62 26.62 49.65
C ASP A 63 18.60 26.88 48.51
N GLU A 64 18.54 28.10 47.97
CA GLU A 64 17.72 28.40 46.80
C GLU A 64 18.16 27.62 45.56
N GLN A 65 19.48 27.52 45.34
CA GLN A 65 20.04 26.74 44.23
C GLN A 65 19.70 25.25 44.36
N ASP A 66 19.76 24.68 45.57
CA ASP A 66 19.39 23.28 45.83
C ASP A 66 17.94 23.00 45.44
N VAL A 67 17.02 23.93 45.72
CA VAL A 67 15.60 23.80 45.32
C VAL A 67 15.46 23.82 43.79
N VAL A 68 16.14 24.74 43.11
CA VAL A 68 16.11 24.84 41.64
C VAL A 68 16.70 23.59 40.99
N LEU A 69 17.84 23.10 41.52
CA LEU A 69 18.48 21.87 41.04
C LEU A 69 17.56 20.65 41.22
N ALA A 70 16.87 20.56 42.36
CA ALA A 70 15.91 19.49 42.60
C ALA A 70 14.69 19.55 41.65
N ASP A 71 14.25 20.74 41.24
CA ASP A 71 13.19 20.88 40.23
C ASP A 71 13.69 20.50 38.83
N HIS A 72 14.87 20.97 38.43
CA HIS A 72 15.49 20.61 37.16
C HIS A 72 15.70 19.11 37.02
N GLU A 73 16.16 18.43 38.08
CA GLU A 73 16.34 16.97 38.09
C GLU A 73 15.03 16.23 37.80
N LYS A 74 13.91 16.70 38.37
CA LYS A 74 12.59 16.14 38.11
C LYS A 74 12.16 16.34 36.65
N GLN A 75 12.36 17.54 36.11
CA GLN A 75 12.01 17.85 34.72
C GLN A 75 12.84 17.03 33.73
N LEU A 76 14.16 16.90 33.97
CA LEU A 76 15.04 16.08 33.14
C LEU A 76 14.63 14.60 33.18
N THR A 77 14.28 14.09 34.35
CA THR A 77 13.79 12.71 34.50
C THR A 77 12.46 12.47 33.75
N ASP A 78 11.54 13.45 33.75
CA ASP A 78 10.30 13.36 32.98
C ASP A 78 10.55 13.40 31.47
N HIS A 79 11.42 14.31 31.03
CA HIS A 79 11.80 14.43 29.62
C HIS A 79 12.45 13.16 29.11
N GLU A 80 13.35 12.54 29.88
CA GLU A 80 13.98 11.27 29.50
C GLU A 80 12.92 10.19 29.25
N LYS A 81 11.95 10.02 30.15
CA LYS A 81 10.85 9.05 29.97
C LYS A 81 10.03 9.32 28.72
N ARG A 82 9.72 10.59 28.45
CA ARG A 82 8.95 11.00 27.27
C ARG A 82 9.71 10.75 25.97
N ILE A 83 11.03 10.97 25.98
CA ILE A 83 11.92 10.70 24.86
C ILE A 83 11.97 9.20 24.60
N THR A 84 12.23 8.38 25.61
CA THR A 84 12.23 6.91 25.47
C THR A 84 10.91 6.39 24.90
N SER A 85 9.77 6.88 25.40
CA SER A 85 8.46 6.47 24.88
C SER A 85 8.22 6.92 23.43
N ALA A 86 8.74 8.08 23.05
CA ALA A 86 8.66 8.56 21.66
C ALA A 86 9.52 7.71 20.72
N GLU A 87 10.72 7.32 21.15
CA GLU A 87 11.61 6.43 20.40
C GLU A 87 10.98 5.05 20.16
N GLU A 88 10.34 4.46 21.18
CA GLU A 88 9.61 3.20 21.03
C GLU A 88 8.47 3.30 19.98
N LYS A 89 7.73 4.41 19.98
CA LYS A 89 6.67 4.66 18.99
C LYS A 89 7.23 4.83 17.58
N LEU A 90 8.37 5.49 17.42
CA LEU A 90 9.03 5.64 16.12
C LEU A 90 9.46 4.28 15.57
N VAL A 91 10.05 3.41 16.40
CA VAL A 91 10.40 2.04 16.01
C VAL A 91 9.15 1.25 15.58
N ASN A 92 8.03 1.36 16.31
CA ASN A 92 6.79 0.71 15.91
C ASN A 92 6.24 1.23 14.58
N HIS A 93 6.28 2.55 14.36
CA HIS A 93 5.86 3.15 13.10
C HIS A 93 6.71 2.68 11.92
N GLU A 94 8.03 2.56 12.11
CA GLU A 94 8.95 2.05 11.09
C GLU A 94 8.56 0.63 10.64
N GLN A 95 8.30 -0.27 11.58
CA GLN A 95 7.87 -1.64 11.26
C GLN A 95 6.54 -1.68 10.49
N ARG A 96 5.59 -0.81 10.86
CA ARG A 96 4.30 -0.68 10.16
C ARG A 96 4.48 -0.14 8.74
N LEU A 97 5.40 0.81 8.54
CA LEU A 97 5.73 1.36 7.23
C LEU A 97 6.37 0.28 6.34
N THR A 98 7.38 -0.44 6.82
CA THR A 98 7.99 -1.54 6.06
C THR A 98 6.96 -2.60 5.63
N THR A 99 6.01 -2.92 6.52
CA THR A 99 4.92 -3.85 6.21
C THR A 99 3.98 -3.29 5.14
N ALA A 100 3.63 -2.00 5.23
CA ALA A 100 2.77 -1.34 4.25
C ALA A 100 3.44 -1.28 2.87
N GLU A 101 4.72 -0.91 2.80
CA GLU A 101 5.52 -0.88 1.58
C GLU A 101 5.57 -2.25 0.90
N SER A 102 5.82 -3.31 1.68
CA SER A 102 5.81 -4.69 1.17
C SER A 102 4.45 -5.10 0.59
N ASN A 103 3.35 -4.67 1.22
CA ASN A 103 2.01 -4.95 0.72
C ASN A 103 1.69 -4.18 -0.56
N ILE A 104 2.11 -2.91 -0.65
CA ILE A 104 1.97 -2.09 -1.86
C ILE A 104 2.75 -2.70 -3.02
N ALA A 105 3.99 -3.15 -2.79
CA ALA A 105 4.78 -3.83 -3.81
C ALA A 105 4.07 -5.07 -4.37
N ARG A 106 3.54 -5.94 -3.49
CA ARG A 106 2.77 -7.12 -3.89
C ARG A 106 1.50 -6.76 -4.66
N GLN A 107 0.82 -5.67 -4.29
CA GLN A 107 -0.36 -5.21 -5.02
C GLN A 107 -0.01 -4.73 -6.43
N ASN A 108 1.10 -4.02 -6.60
CA ASN A 108 1.56 -3.55 -7.91
C ASN A 108 1.88 -4.72 -8.86
N GLU A 109 2.52 -5.77 -8.35
CA GLU A 109 2.78 -6.99 -9.13
C GLU A 109 1.47 -7.66 -9.59
N ARG A 110 0.49 -7.79 -8.68
CA ARG A 110 -0.82 -8.37 -9.00
C ARG A 110 -1.59 -7.54 -10.03
N ILE A 111 -1.56 -6.21 -9.91
CA ILE A 111 -2.19 -5.30 -10.88
C ILE A 111 -1.55 -5.49 -12.25
N SER A 112 -0.21 -5.51 -12.32
CA SER A 112 0.53 -5.71 -13.57
C SER A 112 0.17 -7.04 -14.25
N ALA A 113 0.04 -8.11 -13.46
CA ALA A 113 -0.39 -9.42 -13.98
C ALA A 113 -1.82 -9.37 -14.53
N VAL A 114 -2.76 -8.79 -13.79
CA VAL A 114 -4.16 -8.66 -14.22
C VAL A 114 -4.28 -7.80 -15.49
N GLU A 115 -3.52 -6.72 -15.59
CA GLU A 115 -3.50 -5.89 -16.80
C GLU A 115 -3.01 -6.67 -18.03
N SER A 116 -2.00 -7.52 -17.87
CA SER A 116 -1.51 -8.42 -18.92
C SER A 116 -2.57 -9.45 -19.32
N ASP A 117 -3.24 -10.07 -18.35
CA ASP A 117 -4.31 -11.04 -18.61
C ASP A 117 -5.49 -10.40 -19.35
N VAL A 118 -5.92 -9.21 -18.91
CA VAL A 118 -6.99 -8.45 -19.57
C VAL A 118 -6.60 -8.07 -21.00
N LYS A 119 -5.34 -7.68 -21.24
CA LYS A 119 -4.84 -7.39 -22.59
C LYS A 119 -4.91 -8.63 -23.48
N THR A 120 -4.53 -9.79 -22.94
CA THR A 120 -4.61 -11.07 -23.65
C THR A 120 -6.05 -11.42 -24.01
N ILE A 121 -6.97 -11.35 -23.04
CA ILE A 121 -8.40 -11.60 -23.27
C ILE A 121 -8.97 -10.66 -24.33
N LYS A 122 -8.65 -9.36 -24.26
CA LYS A 122 -9.12 -8.37 -25.24
C LYS A 122 -8.57 -8.61 -26.65
N GLY A 123 -7.42 -9.26 -26.78
CA GLY A 123 -6.81 -9.61 -28.06
C GLY A 123 -7.42 -10.84 -28.73
N ASP A 124 -8.02 -11.76 -27.96
CA ASP A 124 -8.43 -13.09 -28.45
C ASP A 124 -9.95 -13.37 -28.34
N TYR A 125 -10.71 -12.57 -27.59
CA TYR A 125 -12.15 -12.82 -27.42
C TYR A 125 -12.96 -12.53 -28.70
N ILE A 126 -14.07 -13.26 -28.87
CA ILE A 126 -15.10 -12.98 -29.87
C ILE A 126 -16.15 -12.04 -29.28
N SER A 127 -16.30 -10.86 -29.86
CA SER A 127 -17.24 -9.83 -29.43
C SER A 127 -18.65 -10.06 -29.96
N LYS A 128 -19.65 -9.86 -29.09
CA LYS A 128 -21.08 -9.90 -29.44
C LYS A 128 -21.59 -8.62 -30.10
N SER A 129 -20.88 -7.51 -29.94
CA SER A 129 -21.26 -6.20 -30.49
C SER A 129 -20.46 -5.80 -31.73
N ALA A 130 -19.39 -6.55 -32.06
CA ALA A 130 -18.60 -6.29 -33.26
C ALA A 130 -19.44 -6.57 -34.52
N THR A 131 -19.37 -5.65 -35.49
CA THR A 131 -20.00 -5.79 -36.81
C THR A 131 -19.01 -6.25 -37.88
N THR A 132 -17.70 -6.21 -37.60
CA THR A 132 -16.66 -6.76 -38.46
C THR A 132 -16.63 -8.28 -38.36
N VAL A 133 -16.27 -8.95 -39.46
CA VAL A 133 -16.11 -10.42 -39.47
C VAL A 133 -15.03 -10.83 -38.47
N GLN A 134 -15.32 -11.89 -37.70
CA GLN A 134 -14.41 -12.49 -36.73
C GLN A 134 -14.08 -13.91 -37.19
N SER A 135 -12.85 -14.35 -36.95
CA SER A 135 -12.36 -15.65 -37.41
C SER A 135 -11.99 -16.53 -36.22
N LEU A 136 -12.28 -17.83 -36.36
CA LEU A 136 -11.87 -18.85 -35.41
C LEU A 136 -10.87 -19.78 -36.09
N SER A 137 -9.77 -20.07 -35.41
CA SER A 137 -8.78 -21.06 -35.84
C SER A 137 -9.13 -22.48 -35.34
N SER A 138 -10.36 -22.69 -34.88
CA SER A 138 -10.86 -23.95 -34.33
C SER A 138 -12.27 -24.27 -34.84
N PRO A 139 -12.68 -25.55 -34.84
CA PRO A 139 -14.06 -25.93 -35.07
C PRO A 139 -15.00 -25.37 -33.99
N LEU A 140 -16.27 -25.14 -34.36
CA LEU A 140 -17.30 -24.63 -33.46
C LEU A 140 -18.38 -25.69 -33.21
N ASN A 141 -18.75 -25.86 -31.94
CA ASN A 141 -19.90 -26.66 -31.52
C ASN A 141 -20.90 -25.78 -30.77
N VAL A 142 -22.19 -26.04 -30.95
CA VAL A 142 -23.29 -25.30 -30.33
C VAL A 142 -24.31 -26.28 -29.76
N THR A 143 -25.05 -25.85 -28.74
CA THR A 143 -25.96 -26.74 -27.99
C THR A 143 -27.19 -27.18 -28.79
N THR A 144 -27.76 -26.31 -29.62
CA THR A 144 -29.07 -26.57 -30.26
C THR A 144 -29.08 -26.26 -31.75
N SER A 145 -28.75 -25.03 -32.14
CA SER A 145 -28.86 -24.58 -33.53
C SER A 145 -27.95 -23.39 -33.84
N TYR A 146 -27.68 -23.19 -35.12
CA TYR A 146 -27.15 -21.96 -35.68
C TYR A 146 -28.29 -21.09 -36.20
N SER A 147 -28.20 -19.78 -35.95
CA SER A 147 -29.20 -18.79 -36.39
C SER A 147 -28.52 -17.56 -36.98
N ILE A 148 -29.17 -16.92 -37.95
CA ILE A 148 -28.74 -15.67 -38.59
C ILE A 148 -29.91 -14.70 -38.55
N GLY A 149 -29.71 -13.49 -38.02
CA GLY A 149 -30.78 -12.48 -37.92
C GLY A 149 -31.98 -12.93 -37.06
N GLY A 150 -31.75 -13.80 -36.08
CA GLY A 150 -32.81 -14.38 -35.24
C GLY A 150 -33.58 -15.55 -35.88
N VAL A 151 -33.24 -15.97 -37.09
CA VAL A 151 -33.88 -17.09 -37.79
C VAL A 151 -32.94 -18.30 -37.80
N GLN A 152 -33.46 -19.48 -37.45
CA GLN A 152 -32.69 -20.72 -37.45
C GLN A 152 -32.28 -21.13 -38.89
N VAL A 153 -31.01 -21.50 -39.07
CA VAL A 153 -30.44 -21.93 -40.36
C VAL A 153 -29.89 -23.36 -40.37
N VAL A 154 -29.36 -23.86 -39.24
CA VAL A 154 -28.85 -25.24 -39.11
C VAL A 154 -29.26 -25.79 -37.74
N GLY A 155 -29.87 -26.97 -37.71
CA GLY A 155 -30.22 -27.70 -36.48
C GLY A 155 -29.37 -28.96 -36.30
N ALA A 156 -29.87 -29.91 -35.51
CA ALA A 156 -29.26 -31.23 -35.39
C ALA A 156 -29.23 -31.97 -36.73
N ARG A 157 -28.23 -32.86 -36.91
CA ARG A 157 -28.17 -33.77 -38.06
C ARG A 157 -29.45 -34.59 -38.14
N VAL A 158 -30.10 -34.59 -39.31
CA VAL A 158 -31.31 -35.39 -39.53
C VAL A 158 -30.93 -36.85 -39.68
N THR A 159 -31.57 -37.73 -38.90
CA THR A 159 -31.29 -39.17 -38.89
C THR A 159 -32.38 -39.98 -39.61
N GLY A 160 -32.09 -41.24 -39.96
CA GLY A 160 -33.04 -42.16 -40.61
C GLY A 160 -32.87 -42.31 -42.13
N PHE A 161 -31.93 -41.60 -42.77
CA PHE A 161 -31.63 -41.78 -44.19
C PHE A 161 -30.81 -43.04 -44.44
N THR A 162 -31.15 -43.78 -45.50
CA THR A 162 -30.30 -44.81 -46.10
C THR A 162 -29.52 -44.20 -47.27
N ALA A 163 -28.20 -44.38 -47.30
CA ALA A 163 -27.36 -43.78 -48.33
C ALA A 163 -27.67 -44.33 -49.73
N SER A 164 -27.99 -43.43 -50.68
CA SER A 164 -28.17 -43.84 -52.08
C SER A 164 -26.88 -44.36 -52.70
N THR A 165 -26.97 -45.43 -53.50
CA THR A 165 -25.85 -45.98 -54.28
C THR A 165 -25.92 -45.54 -55.75
N GLY A 166 -24.84 -45.76 -56.51
CA GLY A 166 -24.76 -45.44 -57.94
C GLY A 166 -23.93 -44.18 -58.27
N THR A 167 -24.03 -43.71 -59.50
CA THR A 167 -23.23 -42.57 -60.00
C THR A 167 -23.92 -41.24 -59.71
N ALA A 168 -23.17 -40.26 -59.20
CA ALA A 168 -23.65 -38.90 -58.99
C ALA A 168 -23.44 -38.01 -60.24
N LEU A 169 -24.44 -37.21 -60.63
CA LEU A 169 -24.34 -36.28 -61.75
C LEU A 169 -24.13 -34.83 -61.27
N LYS A 170 -22.86 -34.38 -61.28
CA LYS A 170 -22.48 -32.98 -60.93
C LYS A 170 -22.35 -32.06 -62.14
N GLY A 171 -22.22 -32.63 -63.34
CA GLY A 171 -22.09 -31.88 -64.61
C GLY A 171 -23.41 -31.29 -65.12
N SER A 172 -23.50 -31.08 -66.43
CA SER A 172 -24.65 -30.45 -67.09
C SER A 172 -25.97 -31.14 -66.77
N PHE A 173 -26.99 -30.32 -66.49
CA PHE A 173 -28.34 -30.77 -66.19
C PHE A 173 -29.33 -29.74 -66.77
N ASN A 174 -30.22 -30.18 -67.66
CA ASN A 174 -31.29 -29.35 -68.18
C ASN A 174 -32.59 -29.71 -67.44
N SER A 175 -33.01 -28.89 -66.49
CA SER A 175 -34.25 -29.10 -65.72
C SER A 175 -35.51 -28.98 -66.57
N ASP A 176 -35.40 -28.30 -67.71
CA ASP A 176 -36.53 -27.98 -68.59
C ASP A 176 -36.56 -28.92 -69.80
N ALA A 177 -35.69 -29.95 -69.82
CA ALA A 177 -35.66 -30.95 -70.87
C ALA A 177 -37.01 -31.69 -70.90
N SER A 178 -37.69 -31.61 -72.04
CA SER A 178 -38.96 -32.28 -72.29
C SER A 178 -38.80 -33.36 -73.37
N GLN A 179 -39.63 -34.40 -73.27
CA GLN A 179 -39.71 -35.45 -74.28
C GLN A 179 -41.10 -35.42 -74.89
N SER A 180 -41.17 -35.23 -76.22
CA SER A 180 -42.42 -35.40 -76.96
C SER A 180 -42.76 -36.90 -77.04
N ILE A 181 -44.03 -37.25 -76.80
CA ILE A 181 -44.53 -38.62 -76.88
C ILE A 181 -45.54 -38.70 -78.00
N SER A 182 -45.23 -39.51 -79.02
CA SER A 182 -46.10 -39.73 -80.17
C SER A 182 -47.29 -40.67 -79.84
N GLY A 183 -48.33 -40.65 -80.67
CA GLY A 183 -49.53 -41.49 -80.47
C GLY A 183 -49.32 -42.99 -80.71
N THR A 184 -48.14 -43.39 -81.20
CA THR A 184 -47.74 -44.79 -81.44
C THR A 184 -46.45 -45.09 -80.68
N TYR A 185 -46.23 -46.35 -80.29
CA TYR A 185 -45.03 -46.73 -79.54
C TYR A 185 -43.74 -46.46 -80.33
N THR A 186 -42.90 -45.56 -79.82
CA THR A 186 -41.60 -45.20 -80.42
C THR A 186 -40.44 -45.48 -79.43
N PRO A 187 -39.61 -46.51 -79.67
CA PRO A 187 -38.53 -46.91 -78.75
C PRO A 187 -37.47 -45.83 -78.47
N ALA A 188 -37.26 -44.87 -79.38
CA ALA A 188 -36.31 -43.78 -79.18
C ALA A 188 -36.82 -42.75 -78.15
N GLU A 189 -38.11 -42.44 -78.18
CA GLU A 189 -38.77 -41.53 -77.23
C GLU A 189 -38.72 -42.10 -75.81
N ILE A 190 -38.94 -43.41 -75.66
CA ILE A 190 -38.83 -44.11 -74.37
C ILE A 190 -37.39 -44.12 -73.86
N ARG A 191 -36.38 -44.36 -74.72
CA ARG A 191 -34.96 -44.31 -74.31
C ARG A 191 -34.53 -42.91 -73.85
N ALA A 192 -34.97 -41.87 -74.55
CA ALA A 192 -34.71 -40.49 -74.16
C ALA A 192 -35.37 -40.17 -72.80
N LEU A 193 -36.63 -40.57 -72.60
CA LEU A 193 -37.31 -40.44 -71.31
C LEU A 193 -36.57 -41.17 -70.18
N VAL A 194 -36.15 -42.43 -70.40
CA VAL A 194 -35.36 -43.19 -69.42
C VAL A 194 -34.04 -42.49 -69.11
N SER A 195 -33.35 -41.93 -70.11
CA SER A 195 -32.13 -41.14 -69.89
C SER A 195 -32.39 -39.92 -69.00
N LEU A 196 -33.49 -39.19 -69.22
CA LEU A 196 -33.89 -38.05 -68.38
C LEU A 196 -34.15 -38.48 -66.93
N VAL A 197 -34.86 -39.60 -66.73
CA VAL A 197 -35.12 -40.16 -65.39
C VAL A 197 -33.83 -40.59 -64.69
N ILE A 198 -32.91 -41.26 -65.41
CA ILE A 198 -31.61 -41.65 -64.87
C ILE A 198 -30.83 -40.40 -64.45
N SER A 199 -30.70 -39.41 -65.33
CA SER A 199 -30.00 -38.15 -65.01
C SER A 199 -30.63 -37.42 -63.82
N GLY A 200 -31.96 -37.41 -63.70
CA GLY A 200 -32.68 -36.86 -62.54
C GLY A 200 -32.32 -37.58 -61.24
N ARG A 201 -32.35 -38.91 -61.22
CA ARG A 201 -31.96 -39.72 -60.06
C ARG A 201 -30.49 -39.52 -59.66
N GLN A 202 -29.60 -39.47 -60.65
CA GLN A 202 -28.17 -39.21 -60.42
C GLN A 202 -27.92 -37.79 -59.86
N ARG A 203 -28.75 -36.80 -60.25
CA ARG A 203 -28.68 -35.44 -59.69
C ARG A 203 -29.18 -35.40 -58.25
N ILE A 204 -30.27 -36.10 -57.92
CA ILE A 204 -30.77 -36.25 -56.54
C ILE A 204 -29.69 -36.89 -55.66
N LYS A 205 -29.06 -37.97 -56.13
CA LYS A 205 -27.93 -38.58 -55.41
C LYS A 205 -26.79 -37.59 -55.17
N ALA A 206 -26.42 -36.77 -56.15
CA ALA A 206 -25.35 -35.79 -55.98
C ALA A 206 -25.67 -34.75 -54.89
N LEU A 207 -26.94 -34.34 -54.77
CA LEU A 207 -27.40 -33.45 -53.71
C LEU A 207 -27.40 -34.15 -52.34
N GLU A 208 -27.84 -35.40 -52.26
CA GLU A 208 -27.76 -36.21 -51.03
C GLU A 208 -26.31 -36.37 -50.56
N ASP A 209 -25.40 -36.75 -51.45
CA ASP A 209 -23.97 -36.92 -51.15
C ASP A 209 -23.36 -35.62 -50.60
N ALA A 210 -23.77 -34.45 -51.11
CA ALA A 210 -23.33 -33.16 -50.62
C ALA A 210 -23.86 -32.85 -49.22
N LEU A 211 -25.15 -33.08 -48.95
CA LEU A 211 -25.75 -32.89 -47.63
C LEU A 211 -25.14 -33.80 -46.58
N ARG A 212 -24.88 -35.06 -46.95
CA ARG A 212 -24.23 -36.08 -46.09
C ARG A 212 -22.78 -35.72 -45.78
N THR A 213 -22.04 -35.21 -46.77
CA THR A 213 -20.64 -34.77 -46.59
C THR A 213 -20.54 -33.58 -45.63
N HIS A 214 -21.48 -32.64 -45.68
CA HIS A 214 -21.58 -31.55 -44.69
C HIS A 214 -22.10 -32.02 -43.32
N GLY A 215 -22.62 -33.25 -43.23
CA GLY A 215 -23.18 -33.82 -42.00
C GLY A 215 -24.57 -33.30 -41.64
N LEU A 216 -25.31 -32.74 -42.60
CA LEU A 216 -26.70 -32.27 -42.39
C LEU A 216 -27.70 -33.44 -42.27
N ILE A 217 -27.38 -34.57 -42.92
CA ILE A 217 -28.11 -35.85 -42.81
C ILE A 217 -27.15 -36.98 -42.43
N ASN A 218 -27.67 -38.05 -41.81
CA ASN A 218 -26.90 -39.26 -41.49
C ASN A 218 -26.66 -40.12 -42.72
#